data_AF-F3FWE4-F1
#
_entry.id   AF-F3FWE4-F1
#
_cell.length_a   1.000
_cell.length_b   1.000
_cell.length_c   1.000
_cell.angle_alpha   90.00
_cell.angle_beta   90.00
_cell.angle_gamma   90.00
#
_symmetry.space_group_name_H-M   'P 1'
#
loop_
_entity.id
_entity.type
_entity.pdbx_description
1 polymer ?
#
loop_
_entity_poly.entity_id
_entity_poly.type
_entity_poly.pdbx_seq_one_letter_code
_entity_poly.pdbx_strand_id
1 'polypeptide(L)'
;PTHAKRLPFESITLPYGPQTLWPDHCVQGSHGAQLHADLDLPRAQLVLRKGCNAHIDSYSAFLEADRTTRTGLAGYLTERGIDTLFVVGLAL
;
A
#
# COMPACT_ATOMS: atom_id res chain seq x y z
N PRO A 1 -1.74 19.85 -3.58
CA PRO A 1 -2.68 18.71 -3.53
C PRO A 1 -3.09 18.25 -4.93
N THR A 2 -2.91 16.96 -5.24
CA THR A 2 -3.17 16.32 -6.55
C THR A 2 -4.65 16.43 -7.00
N HIS A 3 -5.56 16.76 -6.08
CA HIS A 3 -6.98 17.03 -6.33
C HIS A 3 -7.42 18.34 -5.65
N ALA A 4 -7.00 19.48 -6.18
CA ALA A 4 -7.04 20.81 -5.55
C ALA A 4 -8.44 21.38 -5.17
N LYS A 5 -9.53 20.63 -5.28
CA LYS A 5 -10.90 21.05 -4.92
C LYS A 5 -11.74 19.94 -4.30
N ARG A 6 -11.09 18.87 -3.83
CA ARG A 6 -11.75 17.71 -3.25
C ARG A 6 -11.35 17.58 -1.79
N LEU A 7 -12.30 17.20 -0.96
CA LEU A 7 -12.09 16.97 0.46
C LEU A 7 -11.60 15.53 0.69
N PRO A 8 -10.81 15.29 1.74
CA PRO A 8 -10.55 13.95 2.21
C PRO A 8 -11.83 13.14 2.43
N PHE A 9 -11.73 11.83 2.21
CA PHE A 9 -12.80 10.83 2.31
C PHE A 9 -13.88 10.90 1.22
N GLU A 10 -13.78 11.82 0.26
CA GLU A 10 -14.58 11.77 -0.96
C GLU A 10 -14.16 10.60 -1.86
N SER A 11 -15.13 9.96 -2.51
CA SER A 11 -14.89 9.01 -3.58
C SER A 11 -14.96 9.69 -4.95
N ILE A 12 -13.95 9.46 -5.78
CA ILE A 12 -13.90 9.90 -7.18
C ILE A 12 -13.76 8.71 -8.12
N THR A 13 -14.05 8.92 -9.41
CA THR A 13 -13.80 7.91 -10.45
C THR A 13 -12.47 8.19 -11.15
N LEU A 14 -11.57 7.21 -11.14
CA LEU A 14 -10.31 7.18 -11.87
C LEU A 14 -10.36 6.12 -12.99
N PRO A 15 -9.38 6.05 -13.90
CA PRO A 15 -9.38 5.06 -14.99
C PRO A 15 -9.50 3.60 -14.52
N TYR A 16 -9.02 3.29 -13.32
CA TYR A 16 -9.12 1.96 -12.70
C TYR A 16 -10.40 1.72 -11.86
N GLY A 17 -11.28 2.72 -11.77
CA GLY A 17 -12.54 2.66 -11.05
C GLY A 17 -12.63 3.65 -9.87
N PRO A 18 -13.53 3.40 -8.91
CA PRO A 18 -13.73 4.29 -7.77
C PRO A 18 -12.51 4.31 -6.84
N GLN A 19 -12.14 5.50 -6.38
CA GLN A 19 -11.03 5.75 -5.46
C GLN A 19 -11.47 6.70 -4.35
N THR A 20 -11.26 6.30 -3.10
CA THR A 20 -11.37 7.19 -1.94
C THR A 20 -10.14 8.10 -1.87
N LEU A 21 -10.35 9.39 -1.70
CA LEU A 21 -9.28 10.35 -1.42
C LEU A 21 -8.94 10.35 0.06
N TRP A 22 -7.66 10.41 0.39
CA TRP A 22 -7.19 10.46 1.78
C TRP A 22 -6.46 11.78 2.04
N PRO A 23 -6.35 12.21 3.30
CA PRO A 23 -5.34 13.20 3.67
C PRO A 23 -3.95 12.71 3.26
N ASP A 24 -2.99 13.62 3.12
CA ASP A 24 -1.59 13.23 2.92
C ASP A 24 -1.15 12.32 4.08
N HIS A 25 -0.68 11.13 3.75
CA HIS A 25 -0.25 10.12 4.71
C HIS A 25 0.88 9.28 4.11
N CYS A 26 1.73 8.71 4.97
CA CYS A 26 2.83 7.83 4.56
C CYS A 26 3.72 8.38 3.43
N VAL A 27 3.90 9.71 3.35
CA VAL A 27 4.71 10.36 2.31
C VAL A 27 6.16 9.90 2.40
N GLN A 28 6.74 9.48 1.27
CA GLN A 28 8.09 8.91 1.24
C GLN A 28 9.13 9.81 1.91
N GLY A 29 9.92 9.24 2.83
CA GLY A 29 10.96 9.96 3.57
C GLY A 29 10.47 10.82 4.73
N SER A 30 9.14 10.98 4.90
CA SER A 30 8.58 11.69 6.05
C SER A 30 8.56 10.82 7.31
N HIS A 31 8.44 11.45 8.48
CA HIS A 31 8.21 10.74 9.75
C HIS A 31 6.95 9.87 9.71
N GLY A 32 5.87 10.35 9.06
CA GLY A 32 4.61 9.60 8.94
C GLY A 32 4.70 8.34 8.06
N ALA A 33 5.81 8.11 7.35
CA ALA A 33 6.06 6.88 6.60
C ALA A 33 6.97 5.87 7.32
N GLN A 34 7.44 6.20 8.52
CA GLN A 34 8.25 5.29 9.33
C GLN A 34 7.35 4.22 9.96
N LEU A 35 7.93 3.03 10.20
CA LEU A 35 7.29 2.04 11.05
C LEU A 35 7.18 2.60 12.47
N HIS A 36 6.14 2.23 13.21
CA HIS A 36 5.96 2.68 14.59
C HIS A 36 7.15 2.28 15.46
N ALA A 37 7.56 3.14 16.40
CA ALA A 37 8.77 2.93 17.21
C ALA A 37 8.74 1.64 18.04
N ASP A 38 7.54 1.22 18.47
CA ASP A 38 7.35 0.00 19.25
C ASP A 38 7.23 -1.28 18.39
N LEU A 39 7.29 -1.17 17.06
CA LEU A 39 7.25 -2.34 16.19
C LEU A 39 8.59 -3.08 16.23
N ASP A 40 8.67 -4.13 17.05
CA ASP A 40 9.85 -4.98 17.18
C ASP A 40 9.69 -6.29 16.40
N LEU A 41 10.30 -6.36 15.22
CA LEU A 41 10.27 -7.53 14.33
C LEU A 41 11.68 -7.91 13.87
N PRO A 42 12.56 -8.36 14.78
CA PRO A 42 13.97 -8.63 14.46
C PRO A 42 14.15 -9.80 13.48
N ARG A 43 13.10 -10.60 13.27
CA ARG A 43 13.05 -11.70 12.31
C ARG A 43 12.38 -11.33 10.99
N ALA A 44 12.00 -10.06 10.77
CA ALA A 44 11.45 -9.63 9.50
C ALA A 44 12.47 -9.83 8.38
N GLN A 45 12.05 -10.48 7.30
CA GLN A 45 12.93 -10.84 6.17
C GLN A 45 12.74 -9.94 4.95
N LEU A 46 11.65 -9.16 4.93
CA LEU A 46 11.32 -8.27 3.82
C LEU A 46 10.52 -7.07 4.34
N VAL A 47 10.89 -5.88 3.86
CA VAL A 47 10.05 -4.68 3.91
C VAL A 47 9.67 -4.35 2.48
N LEU A 48 8.40 -4.57 2.12
CA LEU A 48 7.86 -4.23 0.81
C LEU A 48 7.05 -2.93 0.92
N ARG A 49 7.46 -1.90 0.16
CA ARG A 49 6.72 -0.64 0.06
C ARG A 49 5.71 -0.72 -1.09
N LYS A 50 4.53 -0.14 -0.89
CA LYS A 50 3.41 -0.09 -1.85
C LYS A 50 2.89 1.34 -1.98
N GLY A 51 2.10 1.63 -3.03
CA GLY A 51 1.54 2.97 -3.26
C GLY A 51 2.60 3.99 -3.66
N CYS A 52 3.67 3.52 -4.33
CA CYS A 52 4.76 4.37 -4.80
C CYS A 52 4.53 4.92 -6.21
N ASN A 53 3.53 4.40 -6.93
CA ASN A 53 3.10 4.91 -8.21
C ASN A 53 2.22 6.16 -7.99
N ALA A 54 2.60 7.31 -8.56
CA ALA A 54 1.90 8.56 -8.35
C ALA A 54 0.46 8.57 -8.91
N HIS A 55 0.13 7.65 -9.80
CA HIS A 55 -1.16 7.58 -10.48
C HIS A 55 -2.04 6.40 -10.05
N ILE A 56 -1.50 5.47 -9.27
CA ILE A 56 -2.20 4.22 -8.92
C ILE A 56 -1.98 3.95 -7.43
N ASP A 57 -3.08 3.89 -6.68
CA ASP A 57 -3.04 3.48 -5.29
C ASP A 57 -2.79 1.96 -5.16
N SER A 58 -2.38 1.51 -3.99
CA SER A 58 -2.11 0.11 -3.72
C SER A 58 -2.41 -0.20 -2.25
N TYR A 59 -3.66 -0.56 -1.96
CA TYR A 59 -4.01 -1.10 -0.63
C TYR A 59 -3.43 -2.49 -0.43
N SER A 60 -3.62 -3.37 -1.42
CA SER A 60 -3.09 -4.72 -1.40
C SER A 60 -1.58 -4.72 -1.55
N ALA A 61 -0.90 -5.57 -0.78
CA ALA A 61 0.53 -5.81 -0.96
C ALA A 61 0.86 -6.72 -2.16
N PHE A 62 -0.14 -7.20 -2.91
CA PHE A 62 0.02 -8.12 -4.04
C PHE A 62 -0.22 -7.48 -5.42
N LEU A 63 -1.21 -6.59 -5.51
CA LEU A 63 -1.72 -6.04 -6.76
C LEU A 63 -2.14 -4.58 -6.52
N GLU A 64 -1.79 -3.68 -7.43
CA GLU A 64 -2.22 -2.27 -7.35
C GLU A 64 -3.71 -2.13 -7.71
N ALA A 65 -4.27 -0.94 -7.46
CA ALA A 65 -5.71 -0.66 -7.63
C ALA A 65 -6.20 -0.81 -9.08
N ASP A 66 -5.30 -0.77 -10.06
CA ASP A 66 -5.58 -1.06 -11.47
C ASP A 66 -5.93 -2.52 -11.77
N ARG A 67 -5.75 -3.41 -10.79
CA ARG A 67 -6.00 -4.85 -10.88
C ARG A 67 -5.11 -5.58 -11.91
N THR A 68 -4.01 -4.98 -12.34
CA THR A 68 -3.08 -5.56 -13.31
C THR A 68 -1.63 -5.45 -12.88
N THR A 69 -1.23 -4.34 -12.26
CA THR A 69 0.16 -4.11 -11.83
C THR A 69 0.47 -4.92 -10.57
N ARG A 70 1.42 -5.85 -10.68
CA ARG A 70 1.87 -6.71 -9.58
C ARG A 70 2.97 -6.04 -8.77
N THR A 71 2.93 -6.20 -7.45
CA THR A 71 3.96 -5.67 -6.53
C THR A 71 5.22 -6.52 -6.44
N GLY A 72 5.15 -7.77 -6.94
CA GLY A 72 6.20 -8.78 -6.81
C GLY A 72 6.09 -9.68 -5.58
N LEU A 73 5.23 -9.36 -4.59
CA LEU A 73 5.11 -10.16 -3.37
C LEU A 73 4.70 -11.63 -3.64
N ALA A 74 3.80 -11.86 -4.60
CA ALA A 74 3.40 -13.21 -4.98
C ALA A 74 4.59 -14.05 -5.48
N GLY A 75 5.45 -13.47 -6.34
CA GLY A 75 6.65 -14.15 -6.83
C GLY A 75 7.63 -14.46 -5.70
N TYR A 76 7.91 -13.46 -4.85
CA TYR A 76 8.77 -13.61 -3.69
C TYR A 76 8.33 -14.75 -2.75
N LEU A 77 7.03 -14.89 -2.49
CA LEU A 77 6.51 -15.93 -1.61
C LEU A 77 6.56 -17.32 -2.27
N THR A 78 6.11 -17.43 -3.52
CA THR A 78 6.10 -18.70 -4.27
C THR A 78 7.50 -19.26 -4.45
N GLU A 79 8.49 -18.43 -4.80
CA GLU A 79 9.87 -18.86 -4.96
C GLU A 79 10.49 -19.38 -3.65
N ARG A 80 9.94 -18.99 -2.50
CA ARG A 80 10.36 -19.44 -1.17
C ARG A 80 9.52 -20.60 -0.62
N GLY A 81 8.60 -21.14 -1.42
CA GLY A 81 7.72 -22.24 -1.02
C GLY A 81 6.72 -21.86 0.07
N ILE A 82 6.34 -20.58 0.18
CA ILE A 82 5.34 -20.11 1.15
C ILE A 82 3.95 -20.16 0.49
N ASP A 83 3.06 -20.99 1.04
CA ASP A 83 1.70 -21.21 0.54
C ASP A 83 0.60 -20.71 1.50
N THR A 84 0.96 -20.42 2.75
CA THR A 84 0.04 -20.04 3.82
C THR A 84 0.41 -18.66 4.35
N LEU A 85 -0.57 -17.77 4.41
CA LEU A 85 -0.39 -16.40 4.86
C LEU A 85 -1.31 -16.08 6.03
N PHE A 86 -0.72 -15.48 7.06
CA PHE A 86 -1.45 -14.83 8.15
C PHE A 86 -1.29 -13.32 7.98
N VAL A 87 -2.41 -12.61 7.84
CA VAL A 87 -2.42 -11.16 7.60
C VAL A 87 -2.87 -10.46 8.87
N VAL A 88 -2.05 -9.51 9.34
CA VAL A 88 -2.30 -8.66 10.50
C VAL A 88 -1.89 -7.23 10.17
N GLY A 89 -2.36 -6.27 10.96
CA GLY A 89 -2.01 -4.86 10.80
C GLY A 89 -3.24 -3.99 10.61
N LEU A 90 -3.08 -2.93 9.80
CA LEU A 90 -4.07 -1.88 9.60
C LEU A 90 -4.28 -1.63 8.09
N ALA A 91 -5.44 -1.13 7.66
CA ALA A 91 -6.69 -0.93 8.41
C ALA A 91 -7.67 -2.11 8.19
N LEU A 92 -8.79 -2.14 8.92
CA LEU A 92 -9.87 -3.13 8.78
C LEU A 92 -11.04 -2.56 7.97
#